data_AF-A0A7X0MAY1-F1
#
_entry.id   AF-A0A7X0MAY1-F1
#
_cell.length_a   1.000
_cell.length_b   1.000
_cell.length_c   1.000
_cell.angle_alpha   90.00
_cell.angle_beta   90.00
_cell.angle_gamma   90.00
#
_symmetry.space_group_name_H-M   'P 1'
#
loop_
_entity.id
_entity.type
_entity.pdbx_description
1 polymer ?
#
loop_
_entity_poly.entity_id
_entity_poly.type
_entity_poly.pdbx_seq_one_letter_code
_entity_poly.pdbx_strand_id
1 'polypeptide(L)'
;MSKTDKTRPWWVRLADQPMITSKPRHDHRYGPCTLPDEITRDSVALDRHRTGCHWASSPLYIIGNLTRGGFLEWSDYCRETRRRSRRQARRELRAYLAEVRAGQD
;
A
#
# COMPACT_ATOMS: atom_id res chain seq x y z
N MET A 1 15.80 -0.75 24.92
CA MET A 1 15.68 -0.91 23.44
C MET A 1 15.27 0.44 22.84
N SER A 2 15.90 0.85 21.74
CA SER A 2 15.80 2.21 21.18
C SER A 2 14.45 2.47 20.49
N LYS A 3 13.96 3.71 20.61
CA LYS A 3 12.72 4.25 20.01
C LYS A 3 12.68 4.20 18.48
N THR A 4 13.76 3.78 17.83
CA THR A 4 13.84 3.58 16.38
C THR A 4 14.56 2.27 16.06
N ASP A 5 13.93 1.16 16.43
CA ASP A 5 14.35 -0.13 15.92
C ASP A 5 14.10 -0.17 14.40
N LYS A 6 15.19 -0.07 13.64
CA LYS A 6 15.19 -0.06 12.17
C LYS A 6 14.86 -1.43 11.57
N THR A 7 14.82 -2.48 12.38
CA THR A 7 14.46 -3.84 11.92
C THR A 7 12.95 -4.00 11.78
N ARG A 8 12.15 -3.08 12.35
CA ARG A 8 10.70 -3.13 12.23
C ARG A 8 10.28 -2.85 10.78
N PRO A 9 9.32 -3.61 10.23
CA PRO A 9 8.81 -3.37 8.89
C PRO A 9 8.36 -1.92 8.71
N TRP A 10 8.57 -1.35 7.53
CA TRP A 10 8.28 0.06 7.28
C TRP A 10 6.85 0.48 7.66
N TRP A 11 5.84 -0.37 7.44
CA TRP A 11 4.45 -0.04 7.73
C TRP A 11 4.18 0.03 9.25
N VAL A 12 4.90 -0.77 10.04
CA VAL A 12 4.81 -0.73 11.51
C VAL A 12 5.36 0.60 12.02
N ARG A 13 6.48 1.05 11.46
CA ARG A 13 7.07 2.35 11.81
C ARG A 13 6.18 3.53 11.41
N LEU A 14 5.32 3.36 10.41
CA LEU A 14 4.29 4.33 10.04
C LEU A 14 3.07 4.33 10.99
N ALA A 15 2.75 3.17 11.55
CA ALA A 15 1.66 2.97 12.49
C ALA A 15 2.05 3.35 13.94
N ASP A 16 3.34 3.26 14.30
CA ASP A 16 3.82 3.59 15.65
C ASP A 16 3.67 5.06 16.03
N GLN A 17 3.69 5.96 15.03
CA GLN A 17 3.61 7.41 15.22
C GLN A 17 2.70 8.04 14.14
N PRO A 18 1.39 7.73 14.18
CA PRO A 18 0.44 8.31 13.24
C PRO A 18 0.50 9.84 13.32
N MET A 19 0.24 10.52 12.20
CA MET A 19 0.35 11.98 12.03
C MET A 19 1.77 12.55 11.98
N ILE A 20 2.78 11.83 12.50
CA ILE A 20 4.19 12.22 12.40
C ILE A 20 4.84 11.51 11.20
N THR A 21 4.76 10.18 11.18
CA THR A 21 5.38 9.35 10.13
C THR A 21 4.42 9.09 8.98
N SER A 22 3.11 9.21 9.20
CA SER A 22 2.04 9.04 8.22
C SER A 22 1.01 10.18 8.30
N LYS A 23 0.28 10.44 7.21
CA LYS A 23 -0.79 11.44 7.14
C LYS A 23 -1.97 10.90 6.34
N PRO A 24 -3.22 11.23 6.70
CA PRO A 24 -4.37 10.86 5.90
C PRO A 24 -4.32 11.60 4.56
N ARG A 25 -4.52 10.87 3.47
CA ARG A 25 -4.70 11.43 2.14
C ARG A 25 -6.09 11.10 1.66
N HIS A 26 -6.84 12.13 1.30
CA HIS A 26 -8.19 11.98 0.79
C HIS A 26 -8.22 12.09 -0.72
N ASP A 27 -8.85 11.11 -1.36
CA ASP A 27 -9.21 11.11 -2.77
C ASP A 27 -10.68 10.66 -2.85
N HIS A 28 -11.58 11.64 -2.97
CA HIS A 28 -13.03 11.47 -2.99
C HIS A 28 -13.61 11.47 -4.41
N ARG A 29 -12.74 11.38 -5.44
CA ARG A 29 -13.19 11.42 -6.84
C ARG A 29 -14.23 10.34 -7.17
N TYR A 30 -14.19 9.22 -6.45
CA TYR A 30 -15.04 8.05 -6.68
C TYR A 30 -16.08 7.80 -5.58
N GLY A 31 -16.38 8.80 -4.73
CA GLY A 31 -17.45 8.71 -3.73
C GLY A 31 -17.00 9.07 -2.31
N PRO A 32 -17.66 8.49 -1.28
CA PRO A 32 -17.43 8.87 0.11
C PRO A 32 -16.00 8.54 0.58
N CYS A 33 -15.62 9.10 1.73
CA CYS A 33 -14.30 8.85 2.29
C CYS A 33 -14.09 7.35 2.56
N THR A 34 -13.10 6.77 1.91
CA THR A 34 -12.70 5.36 2.08
C THR A 34 -11.48 5.21 2.98
N LEU A 35 -11.13 6.25 3.77
CA LEU A 35 -9.94 6.23 4.61
C LEU A 35 -10.14 5.17 5.70
N PRO A 36 -9.24 4.17 5.82
CA PRO A 36 -9.35 3.20 6.89
C PRO A 36 -9.00 3.83 8.24
N ASP A 37 -9.75 3.48 9.29
CA ASP A 37 -9.50 3.97 10.65
C ASP A 37 -8.13 3.52 11.19
N GLU A 38 -7.69 2.33 10.79
CA GLU A 38 -6.42 1.75 11.21
C GLU A 38 -5.31 1.84 10.15
N ILE A 39 -4.08 2.08 10.61
CA ILE A 39 -2.88 1.98 9.79
C ILE A 39 -2.41 0.52 9.77
N THR A 40 -2.77 -0.18 8.70
CA THR A 40 -2.33 -1.53 8.40
C THR A 40 -1.38 -1.49 7.21
N ARG A 41 -0.64 -2.59 6.97
CA ARG A 41 0.22 -2.74 5.79
C ARG A 41 -0.53 -2.40 4.49
N ASP A 42 -1.80 -2.77 4.40
CA ASP A 42 -2.60 -2.59 3.20
C ASP A 42 -3.37 -1.26 3.18
N SER A 43 -3.48 -0.51 4.27
CA SER A 43 -4.10 0.84 4.29
C SER A 43 -3.10 1.96 4.06
N VAL A 44 -1.80 1.66 4.16
CA VAL A 44 -0.72 2.63 4.02
C VAL A 44 0.01 2.53 2.68
N ALA A 45 0.38 3.67 2.11
CA ALA A 45 1.17 3.78 0.89
C ALA A 45 2.42 4.62 1.14
N LEU A 46 3.58 4.14 0.68
CA LEU A 46 4.80 4.96 0.63
C LEU A 46 4.86 5.83 -0.63
N ASP A 47 4.05 5.54 -1.64
CA ASP A 47 3.93 6.34 -2.85
C ASP A 47 2.66 7.18 -2.89
N ARG A 48 2.59 7.98 -3.94
CA ARG A 48 1.50 8.92 -4.21
C ARG A 48 0.41 8.30 -5.08
N HIS A 49 0.56 7.05 -5.50
CA HIS A 49 -0.12 6.47 -6.66
C HIS A 49 -1.24 5.49 -6.31
N ARG A 50 -1.61 5.42 -5.03
CA ARG A 50 -2.83 4.74 -4.63
C ARG A 50 -4.05 5.62 -4.90
N THR A 51 -5.05 5.04 -5.57
CA THR A 51 -6.38 5.64 -5.75
C THR A 51 -7.22 5.50 -4.48
N GLY A 52 -8.09 6.47 -4.23
CA GLY A 52 -8.94 6.48 -3.04
C GLY A 52 -8.20 6.94 -1.77
N CYS A 53 -8.95 7.05 -0.68
CA CYS A 53 -8.42 7.57 0.57
C CYS A 53 -7.51 6.55 1.26
N HIS A 54 -6.34 6.98 1.73
CA HIS A 54 -5.35 6.08 2.33
C HIS A 54 -4.39 6.84 3.26
N TRP A 55 -3.66 6.10 4.09
CA TRP A 55 -2.56 6.65 4.87
C TRP A 55 -1.33 6.79 3.99
N ALA A 56 -0.84 8.00 3.77
CA ALA A 56 0.40 8.24 3.04
C ALA A 56 1.56 8.42 4.03
N SER A 57 2.77 7.98 3.69
CA SER A 57 3.94 8.34 4.48
C SER A 57 4.22 9.84 4.44
N SER A 58 4.69 10.39 5.54
CA SER A 58 5.07 11.80 5.62
C SER A 58 6.39 12.03 4.86
N PRO A 59 6.59 13.23 4.28
CA PRO A 59 7.85 13.55 3.61
C PRO A 59 9.08 13.35 4.50
N LEU A 60 8.96 13.63 5.81
CA LEU A 60 10.01 13.41 6.80
C LEU A 60 10.38 11.93 6.94
N TYR A 61 9.37 11.05 6.96
CA TYR A 61 9.59 9.61 6.98
C TYR A 61 10.29 9.13 5.70
N ILE A 62 9.85 9.61 4.54
CA ILE A 62 10.42 9.24 3.24
C ILE A 62 11.90 9.64 3.17
N ILE A 63 12.24 10.88 3.50
CA ILE A 63 13.63 11.39 3.45
C ILE A 63 14.54 10.61 4.43
N GLY A 64 14.04 10.31 5.63
CA GLY A 64 14.81 9.57 6.65
C GLY A 64 15.03 8.10 6.32
N ASN A 65 14.12 7.45 5.59
CA ASN A 65 14.20 6.02 5.28
C ASN A 65 14.82 5.70 3.91
N LEU A 66 14.55 6.52 2.88
CA LEU A 66 15.10 6.29 1.54
C LEU A 66 16.62 6.43 1.48
N THR A 67 17.22 7.16 2.43
CA THR A 67 18.67 7.37 2.52
C THR A 67 19.40 6.28 3.32
N ARG A 68 18.69 5.39 4.03
CA ARG A 68 19.29 4.46 5.03
C ARG A 68 18.77 3.01 4.93
N GLY A 69 18.62 2.48 3.72
CA GLY A 69 18.27 1.06 3.47
C GLY A 69 16.77 0.77 3.29
N GLY A 70 15.88 1.71 3.66
CA GLY A 70 14.43 1.58 3.44
C GLY A 70 14.03 1.54 1.95
N PHE A 71 14.90 1.99 1.04
CA PHE A 71 14.67 1.90 -0.40
C PHE A 71 14.62 0.46 -0.93
N LEU A 72 15.43 -0.45 -0.38
CA LEU A 72 15.43 -1.86 -0.80
C LEU A 72 14.13 -2.55 -0.36
N GLU A 73 13.75 -2.36 0.91
CA GLU A 73 12.48 -2.86 1.47
C GLU A 73 11.28 -2.34 0.65
N TRP A 74 11.33 -1.07 0.24
CA TRP A 74 10.32 -0.46 -0.63
C TRP A 74 10.29 -1.05 -2.04
N SER A 75 11.46 -1.24 -2.66
CA SER A 75 11.56 -1.84 -3.99
C SER A 75 10.95 -3.25 -4.01
N ASP A 76 11.24 -4.04 -2.98
CA ASP A 76 10.71 -5.39 -2.84
C ASP A 76 9.19 -5.40 -2.60
N TYR A 77 8.69 -4.51 -1.73
CA TYR A 77 7.26 -4.33 -1.54
C TYR A 77 6.53 -3.95 -2.84
N CYS A 78 7.08 -2.99 -3.61
CA CYS A 78 6.53 -2.62 -4.91
C CYS A 78 6.50 -3.79 -5.88
N ARG A 79 7.58 -4.58 -5.94
CA ARG A 79 7.64 -5.78 -6.80
C ARG A 79 6.57 -6.79 -6.41
N GLU A 80 6.40 -7.06 -5.12
CA GLU A 80 5.43 -8.05 -4.65
C GLU A 80 3.99 -7.58 -4.86
N THR A 81 3.69 -6.31 -4.61
CA THR A 81 2.38 -5.71 -4.89
C THR A 81 2.01 -5.84 -6.37
N ARG A 82 2.95 -5.53 -7.28
CA ARG A 82 2.75 -5.72 -8.72
C ARG A 82 2.58 -7.18 -9.11
N ARG A 83 3.29 -8.12 -8.46
CA ARG A 83 3.11 -9.57 -8.68
C ARG A 83 1.72 -10.03 -8.26
N ARG A 84 1.22 -9.57 -7.10
CA ARG A 84 -0.14 -9.88 -6.62
C ARG A 84 -1.19 -9.34 -7.58
N SER A 85 -1.10 -8.09 -7.98
CA SER A 85 -2.01 -7.48 -8.96
C SER A 85 -2.05 -8.27 -10.28
N ARG A 86 -0.89 -8.64 -10.85
CA ARG A 86 -0.85 -9.47 -12.06
C ARG A 86 -1.46 -10.86 -11.87
N ARG A 87 -1.25 -11.49 -10.72
CA ARG A 87 -1.84 -12.80 -10.40
C ARG A 87 -3.36 -12.69 -10.27
N GLN A 88 -3.85 -11.62 -9.65
CA GLN A 88 -5.27 -11.35 -9.49
C GLN A 88 -5.95 -11.12 -10.86
N ALA A 89 -5.41 -10.23 -11.69
CA ALA A 89 -5.93 -9.98 -13.03
C ALA A 89 -5.98 -11.26 -13.90
N ARG A 90 -4.98 -12.15 -13.77
CA ARG A 90 -4.98 -13.45 -14.47
C ARG A 90 -6.06 -14.39 -13.95
N ARG A 91 -6.39 -14.36 -12.66
CA ARG A 91 -7.48 -15.17 -12.08
C ARG A 91 -8.83 -14.65 -12.56
N GLU A 92 -9.04 -13.35 -12.51
CA GLU A 92 -10.26 -12.68 -13.00
C GLU A 92 -10.49 -12.94 -14.49
N LEU A 93 -9.45 -12.81 -15.32
CA LEU A 93 -9.55 -13.13 -16.75
C LEU A 93 -9.93 -14.59 -17.00
N ARG A 94 -9.36 -15.54 -16.24
CA ARG A 94 -9.71 -16.96 -16.38
C ARG A 94 -11.16 -17.23 -15.96
N ALA A 95 -11.62 -16.59 -14.89
CA ALA A 95 -13.01 -16.72 -14.43
C ALA A 95 -13.98 -16.18 -15.50
N TYR A 96 -13.73 -14.97 -16.00
CA TYR A 96 -14.51 -14.38 -17.08
C TYR A 96 -14.57 -15.25 -18.34
N LEU A 97 -13.41 -15.78 -18.79
CA LEU A 97 -13.38 -16.67 -19.96
C LEU A 97 -14.12 -17.99 -19.73
N ALA A 98 -14.14 -18.50 -18.50
CA ALA A 98 -14.91 -19.70 -18.16
C ALA A 98 -16.42 -19.43 -18.19
N GLU A 99 -16.86 -18.29 -17.66
CA GLU A 99 -18.27 -17.85 -17.71
C GLU A 99 -18.74 -17.62 -19.14
N VAL A 100 -17.93 -16.93 -19.97
CA VAL A 100 -18.25 -16.71 -21.39
C VAL A 100 -18.39 -18.02 -22.15
N ARG A 101 -17.52 -19.01 -21.89
CA ARG A 101 -17.61 -20.33 -22.52
C ARG A 101 -18.83 -21.10 -22.05
N ALA A 102 -19.15 -21.07 -20.76
CA ALA A 102 -20.30 -21.76 -20.19
C ALA A 102 -21.66 -21.17 -20.63
N GLY A 103 -21.70 -19.90 -21.03
CA GLY A 103 -22.89 -19.26 -21.58
C GLY A 103 -23.05 -19.38 -23.10
N GLN A 104 -22.13 -20.08 -23.79
CA GLN A 104 -22.18 -20.35 -25.23
C GLN A 104 -22.64 -21.78 -25.57
N ASP A 105 -22.77 -22.64 -24.56
CA ASP A 105 -23.35 -23.99 -24.63
C ASP A 105 -24.83 -23.96 -24.18
#